data_AF-A0A9D0DGA4-F1
#
_entry.id   AF-A0A9D0DGA4-F1
#
_cell.length_a   1.000
_cell.length_b   1.000
_cell.length_c   1.000
_cell.angle_alpha   90.00
_cell.angle_beta   90.00
_cell.angle_gamma   90.00
#
_symmetry.space_group_name_H-M   'P 1'
#
loop_
_entity.id
_entity.type
_entity.pdbx_description
1 polymer ?
#
loop_
_entity_poly.entity_id
_entity_poly.type
_entity_poly.pdbx_seq_one_letter_code
_entity_poly.pdbx_strand_id
1 'polypeptide(L)'
;MDKMQKFAPTCGLSAREIGIIKYQIKNKINLQLPILPESTEMKLFLQGRDAWTFRWYLQNKKYPISSRDPISLKVVVKLKKEFHQYQETTQYKFSCTVKMVKDDLYHPKIRIKNVSRP
;
A
#
# COMPACT_ATOMS: atom_id res chain seq x y z
N MET A 1 3.75 -7.53 -22.80
CA MET A 1 2.83 -7.45 -21.65
C MET A 1 3.66 -7.55 -20.38
N ASP A 2 3.97 -6.43 -19.72
CA ASP A 2 4.63 -6.45 -18.41
C ASP A 2 3.75 -7.19 -17.41
N LYS A 3 4.17 -8.38 -16.97
CA LYS A 3 3.55 -9.11 -15.87
C LYS A 3 3.72 -8.26 -14.61
N MET A 4 2.69 -7.49 -14.24
CA MET A 4 2.65 -6.77 -12.97
C MET A 4 2.63 -7.79 -11.83
N GLN A 5 3.75 -7.94 -11.14
CA GLN A 5 3.89 -8.91 -10.07
C GLN A 5 3.19 -8.40 -8.81
N LYS A 6 2.45 -9.27 -8.12
CA LYS A 6 1.80 -8.92 -6.85
C LYS A 6 2.85 -8.69 -5.78
N PHE A 7 2.61 -7.70 -4.91
CA PHE A 7 3.46 -7.48 -3.74
C PHE A 7 3.13 -8.49 -2.62
N ALA A 8 3.90 -9.58 -2.61
CA ALA A 8 3.76 -10.74 -1.73
C ALA A 8 5.15 -11.29 -1.33
N PRO A 9 5.27 -12.13 -0.29
CA PRO A 9 6.56 -12.62 0.24
C PRO A 9 7.49 -13.28 -0.79
N THR A 10 6.93 -13.74 -1.90
CA THR A 10 7.71 -14.24 -3.05
C THR A 10 8.73 -13.23 -3.57
N CYS A 11 8.53 -11.91 -3.36
CA CYS A 11 9.44 -10.87 -3.86
C CYS A 11 10.83 -10.79 -3.20
N GLY A 12 11.12 -11.64 -2.22
CA GLY A 12 12.39 -11.65 -1.49
C GLY A 12 12.36 -10.90 -0.16
N LEU A 13 11.22 -10.26 0.19
CA LEU A 13 11.00 -9.63 1.48
C LEU A 13 10.24 -10.56 2.43
N SER A 14 10.51 -10.42 3.72
CA SER A 14 9.76 -11.13 4.76
C SER A 14 8.30 -10.65 4.84
N ALA A 15 7.41 -11.51 5.33
CA ALA A 15 6.00 -11.15 5.57
C ALA A 15 5.86 -9.94 6.52
N ARG A 16 6.78 -9.82 7.50
CA ARG A 16 6.86 -8.69 8.43
C ARG A 16 7.17 -7.39 7.70
N GLU A 17 8.22 -7.36 6.88
CA GLU A 17 8.59 -6.17 6.09
C GLU A 17 7.44 -5.73 5.18
N ILE A 18 6.81 -6.69 4.49
CA ILE A 18 5.65 -6.43 3.64
C ILE A 18 4.49 -5.84 4.44
N GLY A 19 4.21 -6.39 5.63
CA GLY A 19 3.16 -5.89 6.52
C GLY A 19 3.40 -4.44 6.94
N ILE A 20 4.61 -4.11 7.38
CA ILE A 20 4.98 -2.75 7.81
C ILE A 20 4.91 -1.77 6.63
N ILE A 21 5.41 -2.16 5.45
CA ILE A 21 5.32 -1.33 4.23
C ILE A 21 3.86 -1.06 3.87
N LYS A 22 3.02 -2.10 3.85
CA LYS A 22 1.59 -1.98 3.54
C LYS A 22 0.88 -1.07 4.54
N TYR A 23 1.14 -1.24 5.83
CA TYR A 23 0.54 -0.43 6.89
C TYR A 23 0.89 1.05 6.73
N GLN A 24 2.18 1.38 6.61
CA GLN A 24 2.62 2.77 6.49
C GLN A 24 2.11 3.44 5.20
N ILE A 25 2.12 2.72 4.06
CA ILE A 25 1.57 3.24 2.81
C ILE A 25 0.04 3.40 2.92
N LYS A 26 -0.68 2.43 3.49
CA LYS A 26 -2.13 2.51 3.69
C LYS A 26 -2.50 3.74 4.51
N ASN A 27 -1.80 4.02 5.61
CA ASN A 27 -2.03 5.22 6.42
C ASN A 27 -1.81 6.51 5.60
N LYS A 28 -0.73 6.58 4.80
CA LYS A 28 -0.47 7.75 3.94
C LYS A 28 -1.54 7.96 2.86
N ILE A 29 -2.07 6.87 2.30
CA ILE A 29 -3.15 6.92 1.31
C ILE A 29 -4.45 7.33 1.98
N ASN A 30 -4.81 6.75 3.13
CA ASN A 30 -6.05 7.04 3.84
C ASN A 30 -6.23 8.54 4.14
N LEU A 31 -5.15 9.24 4.47
CA LEU A 31 -5.16 10.70 4.68
C LEU A 31 -5.49 11.51 3.41
N GLN A 32 -5.44 10.90 2.22
CA GLN A 32 -5.69 11.53 0.93
C GLN A 32 -6.98 11.03 0.26
N LEU A 33 -7.65 10.04 0.85
CA LEU A 33 -8.91 9.53 0.33
C LEU A 33 -10.03 10.52 0.65
N PRO A 34 -11.02 10.65 -0.23
CA PRO A 34 -12.17 11.49 0.05
C PRO A 34 -12.96 10.92 1.22
N ILE A 35 -13.56 11.85 1.97
CA ILE A 35 -14.47 11.55 3.06
C ILE A 35 -15.80 11.14 2.44
N LEU A 36 -16.32 9.97 2.79
CA LEU A 36 -17.65 9.55 2.37
C LEU A 36 -18.71 10.27 3.22
N PRO A 37 -19.99 10.29 2.79
CA PRO A 37 -21.05 10.84 3.63
C PRO A 37 -21.06 10.22 5.01
N GLU A 38 -21.35 11.02 6.04
CA GLU A 38 -21.29 10.60 7.45
C GLU A 38 -22.10 9.33 7.74
N SER A 39 -23.28 9.21 7.14
CA SER A 39 -24.13 8.01 7.26
C SER A 39 -23.45 6.73 6.74
N THR A 40 -22.61 6.88 5.72
CA THR A 40 -21.83 5.78 5.13
C THR A 40 -20.63 5.44 5.99
N GLU A 41 -19.88 6.45 6.46
CA GLU A 41 -18.75 6.26 7.39
C GLU A 41 -19.21 5.60 8.70
N MET A 42 -20.32 6.06 9.28
CA MET A 42 -20.89 5.50 10.51
C MET A 42 -21.30 4.03 10.31
N LYS A 43 -21.94 3.70 9.20
CA LYS A 43 -22.33 2.31 8.89
C LYS A 43 -21.13 1.40 8.73
N LEU A 44 -20.09 1.87 8.05
CA LEU A 44 -18.84 1.13 7.87
C LEU A 44 -18.12 0.91 9.21
N PHE A 45 -18.07 1.94 10.04
CA PHE A 45 -17.50 1.89 11.38
C PHE A 45 -18.21 0.86 12.26
N LEU A 46 -19.55 0.89 12.33
CA LEU A 46 -20.35 -0.07 13.12
C LEU A 46 -20.20 -1.51 12.64
N GLN A 47 -19.93 -1.72 11.35
CA GLN A 47 -19.70 -3.04 10.76
C GLN A 47 -18.23 -3.50 10.84
N GLY A 48 -17.31 -2.65 11.32
CA GLY A 48 -15.87 -2.92 11.29
C GLY A 48 -15.33 -3.12 9.87
N ARG A 49 -15.89 -2.43 8.87
CA ARG A 49 -15.54 -2.58 7.45
C ARG A 49 -14.88 -1.32 6.92
N ASP A 50 -13.90 -1.49 6.02
CA ASP A 50 -13.34 -0.40 5.22
C ASP A 50 -14.13 -0.21 3.92
N ALA A 51 -14.33 1.04 3.46
CA ALA A 51 -14.96 1.33 2.16
C ALA A 51 -14.04 1.00 0.97
N TRP A 52 -12.73 1.04 1.21
CA TRP A 52 -11.69 1.05 0.17
C TRP A 52 -10.94 -0.27 0.11
N THR A 53 -10.69 -0.73 -1.11
CA THR A 53 -9.88 -1.92 -1.40
C THR A 53 -8.52 -1.52 -1.95
N PHE A 54 -7.45 -2.13 -1.43
CA PHE A 54 -6.06 -1.82 -1.80
C PHE A 54 -5.47 -2.99 -2.58
N ARG A 55 -5.07 -2.74 -3.83
CA ARG A 55 -4.33 -3.70 -4.67
C ARG A 55 -2.89 -3.26 -4.82
N TRP A 56 -1.97 -4.17 -4.49
CA TRP A 56 -0.54 -3.89 -4.37
C TRP A 56 0.24 -4.57 -5.49
N TYR A 57 0.99 -3.77 -6.25
CA TYR A 57 1.78 -4.22 -7.38
C TYR A 57 3.23 -3.78 -7.22
N LEU A 58 4.13 -4.70 -7.52
CA LEU A 58 5.56 -4.47 -7.54
C LEU A 58 5.96 -3.96 -8.92
N GLN A 59 6.74 -2.88 -8.96
CA GLN A 59 7.21 -2.26 -10.21
C GLN A 59 8.73 -2.44 -10.44
N ASN A 60 9.42 -3.13 -9.54
CA ASN A 60 10.84 -3.41 -9.68
C ASN A 60 11.10 -4.31 -10.89
N LYS A 61 12.07 -3.91 -11.73
CA LYS A 61 12.58 -4.74 -12.84
C LYS A 61 13.54 -5.84 -12.37
N LYS A 62 14.20 -5.64 -11.22
CA LYS A 62 15.13 -6.61 -10.63
C LYS A 62 14.41 -7.48 -9.61
N TYR A 63 14.58 -8.79 -9.73
CA TYR A 63 13.97 -9.81 -8.89
C TYR A 63 14.97 -10.96 -8.67
N PRO A 64 15.09 -11.53 -7.46
CA PRO A 64 14.43 -11.13 -6.21
C PRO A 64 14.95 -9.78 -5.70
N ILE A 65 14.15 -9.11 -4.87
CA ILE A 65 14.54 -7.81 -4.30
C ILE A 65 15.31 -8.06 -3.00
N SER A 66 16.51 -7.47 -2.89
CA SER A 66 17.21 -7.40 -1.63
C SER A 66 16.60 -6.33 -0.73
N SER A 67 16.55 -6.56 0.59
CA SER A 67 16.02 -5.58 1.56
C SER A 67 16.72 -4.21 1.52
N ARG A 68 17.93 -4.14 0.95
CA ARG A 68 18.69 -2.88 0.79
C ARG A 68 18.34 -2.10 -0.47
N ASP A 69 17.66 -2.73 -1.43
CA ASP A 69 17.32 -2.10 -2.71
C ASP A 69 16.08 -1.20 -2.59
N PRO A 70 15.99 -0.13 -3.40
CA PRO A 70 14.77 0.66 -3.47
C PRO A 70 13.63 -0.17 -4.08
N ILE A 71 12.53 -0.30 -3.33
CA ILE A 71 11.31 -0.99 -3.74
C ILE A 71 10.36 0.05 -4.33
N SER A 72 9.94 -0.16 -5.58
CA SER A 72 8.94 0.65 -6.28
C SER A 72 7.60 -0.08 -6.27
N LEU A 73 6.58 0.56 -5.72
CA LEU A 73 5.24 0.01 -5.56
C LEU A 73 4.20 0.88 -6.26
N LYS A 74 3.28 0.21 -6.94
CA LYS A 74 2.02 0.80 -7.40
C LYS A 74 0.90 0.26 -6.53
N VAL A 75 0.12 1.17 -5.95
CA VAL A 75 -1.07 0.84 -5.17
C VAL A 75 -2.29 1.36 -5.91
N VAL A 76 -3.21 0.47 -6.23
CA VAL A 76 -4.49 0.82 -6.83
C VAL A 76 -5.55 0.73 -5.76
N VAL A 77 -6.19 1.85 -5.48
CA VAL A 77 -7.24 1.98 -4.48
C VAL A 77 -8.57 2.06 -5.22
N LYS A 78 -9.52 1.23 -4.81
CA LYS A 78 -10.86 1.20 -5.41
C LYS A 78 -11.89 1.20 -4.33
N LEU A 79 -12.89 2.05 -4.48
CA LEU A 79 -14.07 1.98 -3.65
C LEU A 79 -14.81 0.66 -3.88
N LYS A 80 -15.35 0.05 -2.82
CA LYS A 80 -16.12 -1.19 -2.93
C LYS A 80 -17.36 -0.96 -3.80
N LYS A 81 -17.77 -2.03 -4.50
CA LYS A 81 -18.92 -2.00 -5.42
C LYS A 81 -20.23 -1.56 -4.77
N GLU A 82 -20.40 -1.79 -3.47
CA GLU A 82 -21.57 -1.33 -2.72
C GLU A 82 -21.70 0.20 -2.64
N PHE A 83 -20.64 0.93 -2.98
CA PHE A 83 -20.60 2.39 -3.09
C PHE A 83 -20.40 2.86 -4.54
N HIS A 84 -20.83 2.07 -5.54
CA HIS A 84 -20.67 2.32 -6.99
C HIS A 84 -21.13 3.71 -7.48
N GLN A 85 -21.89 4.43 -6.66
CA GLN A 85 -22.37 5.79 -6.88
C GLN A 85 -21.21 6.79 -7.00
N TYR A 86 -20.07 6.49 -6.38
CA TYR A 86 -18.87 7.33 -6.32
C TYR A 86 -17.74 6.66 -7.12
N GLN A 87 -17.87 6.48 -8.44
CA GLN A 87 -16.89 5.75 -9.28
C GLN A 87 -15.46 6.30 -9.15
N GLU A 88 -14.75 5.87 -8.12
CA GLU A 88 -13.44 6.39 -7.78
C GLU A 88 -12.44 5.24 -7.73
N THR A 89 -11.60 5.20 -8.76
CA THR A 89 -10.39 4.40 -8.78
C THR A 89 -9.20 5.35 -8.80
N THR A 90 -8.42 5.34 -7.73
CA THR A 90 -7.24 6.20 -7.62
C THR A 90 -5.99 5.34 -7.59
N GLN A 91 -4.95 5.79 -8.29
CA GLN A 91 -3.67 5.09 -8.36
C GLN A 91 -2.60 5.92 -7.65
N TYR A 92 -1.78 5.25 -6.85
CA TYR A 92 -0.67 5.87 -6.13
C TYR A 92 0.63 5.13 -6.42
N LYS A 93 1.73 5.88 -6.56
CA LYS A 93 3.06 5.31 -6.77
C LYS A 93 3.97 5.70 -5.61
N PHE A 94 4.56 4.69 -4.98
CA PHE A 94 5.47 4.85 -3.85
C PHE A 94 6.84 4.24 -4.17
N SER A 95 7.89 4.88 -3.67
CA SER A 95 9.22 4.28 -3.57
C SER A 95 9.57 4.15 -2.10
N CYS A 96 9.89 2.95 -1.64
CA CYS A 96 10.33 2.71 -0.29
C CYS A 96 11.73 2.09 -0.24
N THR A 97 12.45 2.35 0.84
CA THR A 97 13.74 1.71 1.13
C THR A 97 13.66 1.19 2.55
N VAL A 98 13.96 -0.10 2.73
CA VAL A 98 14.03 -0.72 4.05
C VAL A 98 15.44 -0.56 4.57
N LYS A 99 15.61 0.06 5.73
CA LYS A 99 16.88 0.07 6.45
C LYS A 99 16.73 -0.77 7.71
N MET A 100 17.39 -1.92 7.72
CA MET A 100 17.59 -2.71 8.95
C MET A 100 18.58 -1.94 9.84
N VAL A 101 18.15 -1.57 11.04
CA VAL A 101 19.04 -0.97 12.05
C VAL A 101 19.70 -2.15 12.78
N LYS A 102 21.03 -2.16 12.86
CA LYS A 102 21.82 -3.31 13.34
C LYS A 102 21.44 -3.78 14.76
N ASP A 103 20.85 -2.93 15.58
CA ASP A 103 20.48 -3.23 16.97
C ASP A 103 18.96 -3.30 17.23
N ASP A 104 18.14 -3.22 16.18
CA ASP A 104 16.68 -3.32 16.32
C ASP A 104 16.09 -4.26 15.28
N LEU A 105 16.23 -5.56 15.56
CA LEU A 105 15.63 -6.65 14.81
C LEU A 105 14.09 -6.57 14.76
N TYR A 106 13.47 -5.72 15.60
CA TYR A 106 12.02 -5.62 15.72
C TYR A 106 11.42 -4.38 15.04
N HIS A 107 12.18 -3.32 14.81
CA HIS A 107 11.68 -2.10 14.17
C HIS A 107 12.51 -1.73 12.93
N PRO A 108 12.27 -2.39 11.78
CA PRO A 108 12.91 -1.97 10.54
C PRO A 108 12.51 -0.51 10.22
N LYS A 109 13.51 0.36 10.03
CA LYS A 109 13.26 1.76 9.66
C LYS A 109 12.94 1.83 8.17
N ILE A 110 11.66 1.91 7.86
CA ILE A 110 11.17 2.02 6.48
C ILE A 110 11.05 3.50 6.12
N ARG A 111 11.75 3.94 5.08
CA ARG A 111 11.57 5.28 4.51
C ARG A 111 10.72 5.16 3.26
N ILE A 112 9.53 5.79 3.28
CA ILE A 112 8.61 5.83 2.14
C ILE A 112 8.62 7.23 1.54
N LYS A 113 9.06 7.34 0.29
CA LYS A 113 8.93 8.54 -0.54
C LYS A 113 7.71 8.35 -1.46
N ASN A 114 6.81 9.34 -1.46
CA ASN A 114 5.73 9.40 -2.43
C ASN A 114 6.31 9.90 -3.76
N VAL A 115 6.05 9.20 -4.87
CA VAL A 115 6.70 9.50 -6.16
C VAL A 115 5.75 10.26 -7.09
N SER A 116 4.42 10.13 -6.92
CA SER A 116 3.42 10.95 -7.62
C SER A 116 1.98 10.54 -7.27
N ARG A 117 1.08 11.53 -7.36
CA ARG A 117 -0.34 11.36 -7.67
C ARG A 117 -0.47 11.56 -9.20
N PRO A 118 -1.23 10.74 -9.95
CA PRO A 118 -1.61 11.09 -11.32
C PRO A 118 -2.44 12.38 -11.33
#